data_AF-A0A1F2XVL7-F1
#
_entry.id   AF-A0A1F2XVL7-F1
#
_cell.length_a   1.000
_cell.length_b   1.000
_cell.length_c   1.000
_cell.angle_alpha   90.00
_cell.angle_beta   90.00
_cell.angle_gamma   90.00
#
_symmetry.space_group_name_H-M   'P 1'
#
loop_
_entity.id
_entity.type
_entity.pdbx_description
1 polymer ?
#
loop_
_entity_poly.entity_id
_entity_poly.type
_entity_poly.pdbx_seq_one_letter_code
_entity_poly.pdbx_strand_id
1 'polypeptide(L)'
;MSQHFEPSRRAVAFRRELVVGVLALALLLPAVAGAAGYAYAQDWYWTWSGKSAGSSFSSVWKHNWFIKKYPGYETTVTFIDNTSYGWHATVRNDWQTTPTTWNSSAVKKAHCRSNTSLEFFGTCAVASN
;
A
#
# COMPACT_ATOMS: atom_id res chain seq x y z
N MET A 1 58.90 -8.99 -21.53
CA MET A 1 58.84 -9.94 -20.40
C MET A 1 57.54 -9.66 -19.66
N SER A 2 56.48 -10.44 -19.91
CA SER A 2 55.14 -10.20 -19.37
C SER A 2 55.00 -10.83 -17.99
N GLN A 3 54.68 -10.04 -16.97
CA GLN A 3 54.40 -10.54 -15.62
C GLN A 3 52.96 -11.03 -15.55
N HIS A 4 52.78 -12.34 -15.38
CA HIS A 4 51.49 -12.93 -15.00
C HIS A 4 51.18 -12.56 -13.55
N PHE A 5 50.13 -11.77 -13.35
CA PHE A 5 49.65 -11.39 -12.03
C PHE A 5 48.70 -12.48 -11.54
N GLU A 6 49.20 -13.41 -10.72
CA GLU A 6 48.40 -14.45 -10.11
C GLU A 6 47.73 -13.87 -8.85
N PRO A 7 46.38 -13.72 -8.83
CA PRO A 7 45.71 -13.13 -7.68
C PRO A 7 45.92 -14.03 -6.46
N SER A 8 46.39 -13.43 -5.37
CA SER A 8 46.65 -14.17 -4.13
C SER A 8 45.39 -14.91 -3.66
N ARG A 9 45.52 -16.16 -3.19
CA ARG A 9 44.39 -16.99 -2.73
C ARG A 9 43.48 -16.28 -1.72
N ARG A 10 44.04 -15.33 -0.95
CA ARG A 10 43.31 -14.46 -0.01
C ARG A 10 42.39 -13.45 -0.70
N ALA A 11 42.80 -12.87 -1.83
CA ALA A 11 41.97 -11.96 -2.62
C ALA A 11 40.78 -12.68 -3.28
N VAL A 12 40.98 -13.94 -3.69
CA VAL A 12 39.92 -14.80 -4.24
C VAL A 12 38.92 -15.21 -3.15
N ALA A 13 39.42 -15.57 -1.96
CA ALA A 13 38.58 -15.90 -0.81
C ALA A 13 37.73 -14.71 -0.35
N PHE A 14 38.33 -13.52 -0.22
CA PHE A 14 37.62 -12.31 0.20
C PHE A 14 36.53 -11.89 -0.80
N ARG A 15 36.81 -11.96 -2.10
CA ARG A 15 35.81 -11.67 -3.15
C ARG A 15 34.65 -12.66 -3.11
N ARG A 16 34.93 -13.94 -2.85
CA ARG A 16 33.92 -14.99 -2.75
C ARG A 16 33.02 -14.79 -1.53
N GLU A 17 33.59 -14.44 -0.37
CA GLU A 17 32.82 -14.16 0.84
C GLU A 17 31.95 -12.91 0.71
N LEU A 18 32.48 -11.86 0.06
CA LEU A 18 31.74 -10.63 -0.21
C LEU A 18 30.58 -10.87 -1.18
N VAL A 19 30.78 -11.68 -2.22
CA VAL A 19 29.73 -12.08 -3.16
C VAL A 19 28.65 -12.93 -2.48
N VAL A 20 29.04 -13.86 -1.60
CA VAL A 20 28.09 -14.67 -0.81
C VAL A 20 27.31 -13.79 0.16
N GLY A 21 27.95 -12.82 0.82
CA GLY A 21 27.28 -11.87 1.70
C GLY A 21 26.27 -10.99 0.97
N VAL A 22 26.61 -10.48 -0.22
CA VAL A 22 25.70 -9.68 -1.05
C VAL A 22 24.55 -10.52 -1.61
N LEU A 23 24.79 -11.76 -2.02
CA LEU A 23 23.73 -12.69 -2.46
C LEU A 23 22.79 -13.06 -1.31
N ALA A 24 23.31 -13.29 -0.11
CA ALA A 24 22.50 -13.54 1.08
C ALA A 24 21.62 -12.34 1.43
N LEU A 25 22.15 -11.12 1.31
CA LEU A 25 21.38 -9.89 1.51
C LEU A 25 20.31 -9.70 0.41
N ALA A 26 20.64 -10.01 -0.85
CA ALA A 26 19.74 -9.90 -1.99
C ALA A 26 18.57 -10.91 -1.94
N LEU A 27 18.79 -12.09 -1.35
CA LEU A 27 17.75 -13.12 -1.14
C LEU A 27 16.80 -12.79 0.01
N LEU A 28 17.14 -11.86 0.90
CA LEU A 28 16.27 -11.38 1.98
C LEU A 28 15.32 -10.26 1.55
N LEU A 29 15.62 -9.56 0.45
CA LEU A 29 14.82 -8.45 -0.08
C LEU A 29 13.49 -8.84 -0.79
N PRO A 30 13.29 -10.05 -1.38
CA PRO A 30 12.06 -10.33 -2.14
C PRO A 30 10.83 -10.63 -1.25
N ALA A 31 11.02 -10.92 0.04
CA ALA A 31 9.92 -11.32 0.93
C ALA A 31 8.91 -10.20 1.24
N VAL A 32 9.24 -8.94 0.94
CA VAL A 32 8.38 -7.77 1.23
C VAL A 32 7.58 -7.25 0.02
N ALA A 33 7.86 -7.73 -1.19
CA ALA A 33 7.22 -7.20 -2.40
C ALA A 33 5.90 -7.92 -2.79
N GLY A 34 5.72 -9.19 -2.36
CA GLY A 34 4.64 -10.06 -2.86
C GLY A 34 3.30 -9.99 -2.12
N ALA A 35 3.19 -9.28 -0.99
CA ALA A 35 1.97 -9.26 -0.16
C ALA A 35 1.15 -7.96 -0.26
N ALA A 36 1.59 -6.97 -1.03
CA ALA A 36 1.02 -5.62 -0.99
C ALA A 36 -0.28 -5.44 -1.79
N GLY A 37 -0.71 -6.43 -2.59
CA GLY A 37 -1.82 -6.27 -3.53
C GLY A 37 -3.23 -6.28 -2.93
N TYR A 38 -3.44 -6.80 -1.71
CA TYR A 38 -4.80 -7.07 -1.18
C TYR A 38 -4.98 -6.87 0.34
N ALA A 39 -4.07 -6.15 1.02
CA ALA A 39 -3.95 -6.24 2.47
C ALA A 39 -4.26 -4.96 3.27
N TYR A 40 -4.92 -3.96 2.70
CA TYR A 40 -5.10 -2.70 3.41
C TYR A 40 -6.57 -2.38 3.66
N ALA A 41 -6.93 -2.28 4.93
CA ALA A 41 -8.26 -1.96 5.46
C ALA A 41 -9.32 -3.09 5.49
N GLN A 42 -8.95 -4.37 5.58
CA GLN A 42 -9.93 -5.41 5.95
C GLN A 42 -10.33 -5.38 7.44
N ASP A 43 -10.42 -4.21 8.07
CA ASP A 43 -11.03 -4.14 9.39
C ASP A 43 -12.54 -4.23 9.15
N TRP A 44 -13.03 -5.48 9.08
CA TRP A 44 -14.37 -5.86 8.62
C TRP A 44 -15.50 -5.23 9.45
N TYR A 45 -15.17 -4.68 10.62
CA TYR A 45 -16.12 -4.14 11.58
C TYR A 45 -15.62 -2.82 12.17
N TRP A 46 -15.94 -1.71 11.51
CA TRP A 46 -15.91 -0.41 12.17
C TRP A 46 -17.21 -0.27 12.93
N THR A 47 -17.14 -0.02 14.24
CA THR A 47 -18.30 0.22 15.11
C THR A 47 -18.34 1.65 15.67
N TRP A 48 -17.32 2.47 15.43
CA TRP A 48 -17.18 3.78 16.07
C TRP A 48 -16.84 4.89 15.08
N SER A 49 -17.18 6.11 15.48
CA SER A 49 -16.87 7.34 14.77
C SER A 49 -15.38 7.59 14.58
N GLY A 50 -15.02 8.33 13.53
CA GLY A 50 -13.64 8.78 13.29
C GLY A 50 -12.65 7.68 12.89
N LYS A 51 -13.11 6.43 12.73
CA LYS A 51 -12.28 5.36 12.15
C LYS A 51 -11.82 5.74 10.75
N SER A 52 -10.59 5.37 10.45
CA SER A 52 -9.97 5.59 9.15
C SER A 52 -9.04 4.45 8.81
N ALA A 53 -8.93 4.12 7.54
CA ALA A 53 -7.94 3.18 7.06
C ALA A 53 -7.46 3.61 5.68
N GLY A 54 -6.27 3.16 5.31
CA GLY A 54 -5.76 3.44 3.98
C GLY A 54 -4.76 2.41 3.53
N SER A 55 -4.43 2.48 2.25
CA SER A 55 -3.60 1.52 1.56
C SER A 55 -2.13 1.88 1.49
N SER A 56 -1.33 0.92 1.00
CA SER A 56 -0.06 1.26 0.37
C SER A 56 -0.28 2.11 -0.86
N PHE A 57 0.78 2.78 -1.24
CA PHE A 57 0.87 3.57 -2.46
C PHE A 57 0.88 2.68 -3.70
N SER A 58 0.03 2.98 -4.69
CA SER A 58 -0.05 2.33 -6.00
C SER A 58 -0.36 3.35 -7.09
N SER A 59 0.14 3.11 -8.30
CA SER A 59 -0.21 3.87 -9.51
C SER A 59 -1.49 3.34 -10.19
N VAL A 60 -1.99 2.16 -9.80
CA VAL A 60 -3.12 1.55 -10.52
C VAL A 60 -4.19 1.11 -9.53
N TRP A 61 -5.31 1.83 -9.51
CA TRP A 61 -6.46 1.50 -8.67
C TRP A 61 -7.59 0.95 -9.52
N LYS A 62 -8.06 -0.24 -9.15
CA LYS A 62 -9.22 -0.89 -9.77
C LYS A 62 -10.49 -0.30 -9.18
N HIS A 63 -10.72 -0.56 -7.90
CA HIS A 63 -11.98 -0.25 -7.24
C HIS A 63 -11.75 -0.03 -5.74
N ASN A 64 -12.31 1.04 -5.17
CA ASN A 64 -12.23 1.35 -3.74
C ASN A 64 -13.63 1.69 -3.23
N TRP A 65 -14.02 1.09 -2.12
CA TRP A 65 -15.38 1.19 -1.61
C TRP A 65 -15.36 1.33 -0.10
N PHE A 66 -16.22 2.19 0.41
CA PHE A 66 -16.71 2.11 1.78
C PHE A 66 -18.09 1.46 1.76
N ILE A 67 -18.29 0.36 2.49
CA ILE A 67 -19.59 -0.32 2.60
C ILE A 67 -20.09 -0.21 4.04
N LYS A 68 -21.34 0.21 4.20
CA LYS A 68 -22.04 0.32 5.48
C LYS A 68 -23.18 -0.69 5.56
N LYS A 69 -23.57 -1.07 6.78
CA LYS A 69 -24.74 -1.92 7.02
C LYS A 69 -26.06 -1.19 6.73
N TYR A 70 -26.12 0.10 7.07
CA TYR A 70 -27.29 0.96 6.85
C TYR A 70 -26.85 2.32 6.27
N PRO A 71 -27.72 3.03 5.54
CA PRO A 71 -27.46 4.41 5.11
C PRO A 71 -27.57 5.41 6.28
N GLY A 72 -27.20 6.68 6.03
CA GLY A 72 -27.31 7.77 7.00
C GLY A 72 -26.03 8.07 7.79
N TYR A 73 -24.97 7.29 7.57
CA TYR A 73 -23.65 7.55 8.16
C TYR A 73 -22.73 8.16 7.12
N GLU A 74 -22.19 9.32 7.43
CA GLU A 74 -21.33 10.03 6.51
C GLU A 74 -19.94 9.40 6.42
N THR A 75 -19.54 9.04 5.21
CA THR A 75 -18.25 8.39 4.92
C THR A 75 -17.55 9.07 3.76
N THR A 76 -16.24 8.91 3.69
CA THR A 76 -15.42 9.43 2.60
C THR A 76 -14.43 8.40 2.12
N VAL A 77 -14.22 8.34 0.80
CA VAL A 77 -13.09 7.66 0.19
C VAL A 77 -12.32 8.68 -0.65
N THR A 78 -11.00 8.74 -0.49
CA THR A 78 -10.12 9.71 -1.16
C THR A 78 -8.81 9.05 -1.56
N PHE A 79 -8.13 9.64 -2.54
CA PHE A 79 -6.76 9.27 -2.91
C PHE A 79 -5.79 10.36 -2.49
N ILE A 80 -4.71 9.98 -1.82
CA ILE A 80 -3.67 10.89 -1.35
C ILE A 80 -2.42 10.62 -2.17
N ASP A 81 -1.85 11.64 -2.81
CA ASP A 81 -0.59 11.46 -3.55
C ASP A 81 0.62 11.29 -2.61
N ASN A 82 1.72 10.69 -3.12
CA ASN A 82 2.91 10.41 -2.33
C ASN A 82 3.91 11.59 -2.24
N THR A 83 3.68 12.69 -2.95
CA THR A 83 4.67 13.77 -3.10
C THR A 83 4.21 15.06 -2.43
N SER A 84 3.07 15.59 -2.84
CA SER A 84 2.44 16.77 -2.25
C SER A 84 1.51 16.44 -1.08
N TYR A 85 1.19 15.16 -0.85
CA TYR A 85 0.16 14.70 0.08
C TYR A 85 -1.21 15.35 -0.19
N GLY A 86 -1.46 15.74 -1.44
CA GLY A 86 -2.71 16.32 -1.89
C GLY A 86 -3.82 15.27 -2.00
N TRP A 87 -5.07 15.70 -1.82
CA TRP A 87 -6.24 14.83 -1.81
C TRP A 87 -6.94 14.89 -3.17
N HIS A 88 -7.29 13.74 -3.73
CA HIS A 88 -7.80 13.56 -5.09
C HIS A 88 -8.99 12.61 -5.10
N ALA A 89 -9.93 12.79 -6.05
CA ALA A 89 -11.12 11.94 -6.22
C ALA A 89 -11.83 11.59 -4.90
N THR A 90 -11.92 12.59 -4.02
CA THR A 90 -12.62 12.51 -2.76
C THR A 90 -14.12 12.39 -3.01
N VAL A 91 -14.68 11.22 -2.73
CA VAL A 91 -16.13 10.99 -2.75
C VAL A 91 -16.61 10.93 -1.31
N ARG A 92 -17.59 11.77 -1.00
CA ARG A 92 -18.26 11.82 0.30
C ARG A 92 -19.73 11.46 0.10
N ASN A 93 -20.23 10.54 0.90
CA ASN A 93 -21.57 10.00 0.75
C ASN A 93 -22.10 9.44 2.08
N ASP A 94 -23.41 9.52 2.29
CA ASP A 94 -24.13 8.95 3.41
C ASP A 94 -24.91 7.66 3.03
N TRP A 95 -25.04 7.35 1.73
CA TRP A 95 -25.65 6.11 1.24
C TRP A 95 -24.81 4.88 1.54
N GLN A 96 -25.43 3.69 1.48
CA GLN A 96 -24.84 2.43 1.94
C GLN A 96 -23.43 2.12 1.39
N THR A 97 -23.14 2.53 0.15
CA THR A 97 -21.84 2.30 -0.49
C THR A 97 -21.25 3.61 -1.02
N THR A 98 -19.96 3.86 -0.74
CA THR A 98 -19.19 4.99 -1.25
C THR A 98 -18.07 4.49 -2.15
N PRO A 99 -18.28 4.39 -3.48
CA PRO A 99 -17.26 3.96 -4.42
C PRO A 99 -16.36 5.11 -4.89
N THR A 100 -15.13 4.80 -5.25
CA THR A 100 -14.25 5.67 -6.05
C THR A 100 -13.22 4.85 -6.82
N THR A 101 -12.76 5.38 -7.94
CA THR A 101 -11.73 4.79 -8.80
C THR A 101 -10.78 5.89 -9.26
N TRP A 102 -9.52 5.52 -9.52
CA TRP A 102 -8.55 6.48 -10.03
C TRP A 102 -7.44 5.78 -10.81
N ASN A 103 -7.25 6.19 -12.06
CA ASN A 103 -6.13 5.72 -12.87
C ASN A 103 -5.16 6.89 -13.08
N SER A 104 -3.91 6.73 -12.66
CA SER A 104 -2.90 7.78 -12.79
C SER A 104 -1.50 7.20 -12.83
N SER A 105 -0.63 7.76 -13.67
CA SER A 105 0.80 7.41 -13.65
C SER A 105 1.49 7.79 -12.33
N ALA A 106 0.88 8.68 -11.53
CA ALA A 106 1.39 9.07 -10.23
C ALA A 106 0.96 8.08 -9.14
N VAL A 107 1.89 7.81 -8.23
CA VAL A 107 1.69 6.92 -7.09
C VAL A 107 0.76 7.59 -6.05
N LYS A 108 -0.34 6.91 -5.70
CA LYS A 108 -1.36 7.38 -4.74
C LYS A 108 -1.75 6.31 -3.74
N LYS A 109 -2.19 6.72 -2.57
CA LYS A 109 -2.76 5.87 -1.51
C LYS A 109 -4.26 6.09 -1.46
N ALA A 110 -5.05 5.02 -1.43
CA ALA A 110 -6.47 5.10 -1.13
C ALA A 110 -6.69 5.24 0.40
N HIS A 111 -7.66 6.04 0.79
CA HIS A 111 -7.97 6.33 2.18
C HIS A 111 -9.47 6.43 2.40
N CYS A 112 -9.99 5.63 3.33
CA CYS A 112 -11.37 5.64 3.80
C CYS A 112 -11.45 6.31 5.17
N ARG A 113 -12.53 7.05 5.41
CA ARG A 113 -12.82 7.67 6.70
C ARG A 113 -14.31 7.64 7.01
N SER A 114 -14.64 7.37 8.26
CA SER A 114 -15.96 7.64 8.82
C SER A 114 -15.97 9.06 9.39
N ASN A 115 -16.91 9.88 8.93
CA ASN A 115 -17.13 11.23 9.44
C ASN A 115 -18.39 11.33 10.30
N THR A 116 -19.08 10.21 10.55
CA THR A 116 -20.20 10.18 11.51
C THR A 116 -19.68 10.15 12.94
N SER A 117 -20.44 10.72 13.87
CA SER A 117 -20.23 10.60 15.33
C SER A 117 -20.94 9.38 15.94
N LEU A 118 -21.81 8.72 15.17
CA LEU A 118 -22.63 7.61 15.61
C LEU A 118 -21.86 6.29 15.58
N GLU A 119 -22.28 5.35 16.43
CA GLU A 119 -21.94 3.94 16.24
C GLU A 119 -22.64 3.43 14.98
N PHE A 120 -21.87 2.79 14.11
CA PHE A 120 -22.34 2.28 12.82
C PHE A 120 -21.51 1.06 12.45
N PHE A 121 -22.03 0.18 11.60
CA PHE A 121 -21.26 -0.97 11.10
C PHE A 121 -20.84 -0.74 9.66
N GLY A 122 -19.54 -0.86 9.37
CA GLY A 122 -19.03 -0.75 8.01
C GLY A 122 -17.61 -1.28 7.83
N THR A 123 -17.17 -1.30 6.57
CA THR A 123 -15.85 -1.78 6.14
C THR A 123 -15.35 -0.94 4.95
N CYS A 124 -14.04 -0.90 4.76
CA CYS A 124 -13.40 -0.29 3.60
C CYS A 124 -12.68 -1.37 2.79
N ALA A 125 -12.99 -1.48 1.50
CA ALA A 125 -12.33 -2.40 0.59
C ALA A 125 -11.57 -1.60 -0.47
N VAL A 126 -10.29 -1.90 -0.66
CA VAL A 126 -9.42 -1.25 -1.64
C VAL A 126 -8.77 -2.31 -2.54
N ALA A 127 -8.76 -2.07 -3.84
CA ALA A 127 -8.16 -2.96 -4.83
C ALA A 127 -7.28 -2.18 -5.82
N SER A 128 -6.04 -2.62 -5.97
CA SER A 128 -5.08 -2.14 -6.98
C SER A 128 -4.69 -3.26 -7.96
N ASN A 129 -4.06 -2.90 -9.09
CA ASN A 129 -3.31 -3.89 -9.89
C ASN A 129 -1.94 -4.15 -9.26
#